data_AF-A0A949TYZ4-F1
#
_entry.id   AF-A0A949TYZ4-F1
#
_cell.length_a   1.000
_cell.length_b   1.000
_cell.length_c   1.000
_cell.angle_alpha   90.00
_cell.angle_beta   90.00
_cell.angle_gamma   90.00
#
_symmetry.space_group_name_H-M   'P 1'
#
loop_
_entity.id
_entity.type
_entity.pdbx_description
1 polymer ?
#
loop_
_entity_poly.entity_id
_entity_poly.type
_entity_poly.pdbx_seq_one_letter_code
_entity_poly.pdbx_strand_id
1 'polypeptide(L)'
;MRSLLLMNPNSTSVSHAIVRDVVSALAPVTSIKAVHTAYPQHAEEICAGLRRSDYDAIIILGGDGTVGEVINGLLGKDVDARPDAAELPRLVIIPTGSANVYARALGLPNDPTEAAAEIAELLREGTVRRLPLAMAHNVGSAETDPDDDESKRWLCVNLGIGIDAAVIHSMEQARKRGISATPGKYALIAARAWRRLRAHPPHISFRAETAGTVREEKELPLVVVSNTNPWTFAGPVPVVTNPDARTEGGLSIFALTSAEGAGGLAALMKTVGSNVRFWSALPVDTGEIQVDDINALTLTLTEKTKWQLDGEFMGETDRIDIVSVPDVIDVIAPESAHFS
;
A
#
# COMPACT_ATOMS: atom_id res chain seq x y z
N MET A 1 22.93 -14.37 10.76
CA MET A 1 21.50 -14.08 10.54
C MET A 1 20.85 -15.30 9.89
N ARG A 2 19.65 -15.69 10.33
CA ARG A 2 18.81 -16.76 9.78
C ARG A 2 17.59 -16.16 9.11
N SER A 3 17.38 -16.45 7.83
CA SER A 3 16.28 -15.87 7.07
C SER A 3 15.35 -16.93 6.46
N LEU A 4 14.05 -16.66 6.49
CA LEU A 4 13.03 -17.40 5.76
C LEU A 4 12.77 -16.67 4.43
N LEU A 5 13.04 -17.32 3.30
CA LEU A 5 12.70 -16.83 1.97
C LEU A 5 11.33 -17.39 1.58
N LEU A 6 10.32 -16.51 1.54
CA LEU A 6 8.98 -16.79 1.04
C LEU A 6 8.89 -16.39 -0.43
N MET A 7 8.49 -17.35 -1.26
CA MET A 7 8.37 -17.13 -2.70
C MET A 7 6.93 -17.38 -3.14
N ASN A 8 6.33 -16.39 -3.79
CA ASN A 8 5.07 -16.57 -4.49
C ASN A 8 5.35 -17.01 -5.94
N PRO A 9 5.13 -18.29 -6.30
CA PRO A 9 5.43 -18.78 -7.63
C PRO A 9 4.56 -18.14 -8.73
N ASN A 10 3.44 -17.51 -8.36
CA ASN A 10 2.53 -16.82 -9.28
C ASN A 10 2.83 -15.31 -9.42
N SER A 11 3.88 -14.81 -8.75
CA SER A 11 4.27 -13.40 -8.85
C SER A 11 4.83 -13.07 -10.24
N THR A 12 4.52 -11.87 -10.74
CA THR A 12 4.55 -11.52 -12.17
C THR A 12 5.91 -11.76 -12.83
N SER A 13 6.99 -11.41 -12.14
CA SER A 13 8.34 -11.44 -12.69
C SER A 13 9.16 -12.63 -12.17
N VAL A 14 8.61 -13.52 -11.36
CA VAL A 14 9.39 -14.61 -10.74
C VAL A 14 9.85 -15.61 -11.80
N SER A 15 11.14 -15.90 -11.79
CA SER A 15 11.76 -16.93 -12.63
C SER A 15 12.88 -17.64 -11.87
N HIS A 16 13.26 -18.83 -12.33
CA HIS A 16 14.41 -19.55 -11.75
C HIS A 16 15.70 -18.73 -11.78
N ALA A 17 15.90 -17.90 -12.80
CA ALA A 17 17.05 -17.00 -12.89
C ALA A 17 17.02 -15.95 -11.78
N ILE A 18 15.88 -15.27 -11.59
CA ILE A 18 15.71 -14.27 -10.53
C ILE A 18 15.89 -14.88 -9.15
N VAL A 19 15.28 -16.04 -8.87
CA VAL A 19 15.47 -16.72 -7.57
C VAL A 19 16.94 -17.05 -7.33
N ARG A 20 17.65 -17.58 -8.34
CA ARG A 20 19.08 -17.86 -8.24
C ARG A 20 19.88 -16.60 -7.97
N ASP A 21 19.61 -15.51 -8.68
CA ASP A 21 20.37 -14.26 -8.57
C ASP A 21 20.15 -13.61 -7.18
N VAL A 22 18.90 -13.60 -6.69
CA VAL A 22 18.56 -13.15 -5.32
C VAL A 22 19.25 -14.00 -4.26
N VAL A 23 19.17 -15.33 -4.36
CA VAL A 23 19.83 -16.24 -3.41
C VAL A 23 21.35 -16.04 -3.46
N SER A 24 21.93 -15.86 -4.64
CA SER A 24 23.37 -15.62 -4.80
C SER A 24 23.81 -14.30 -4.16
N ALA A 25 22.99 -13.26 -4.23
CA ALA A 25 23.28 -11.97 -3.62
C ALA A 25 23.18 -12.02 -2.07
N LEU A 26 22.19 -12.75 -1.54
CA LEU A 26 21.87 -12.73 -0.11
C LEU A 26 22.55 -13.85 0.71
N ALA A 27 22.90 -14.99 0.10
CA ALA A 27 23.55 -16.11 0.80
C ALA A 27 24.87 -15.74 1.52
N PRO A 28 25.69 -14.79 1.03
CA PRO A 28 26.89 -14.35 1.75
C PRO A 28 26.60 -13.61 3.07
N VAL A 29 25.39 -13.07 3.27
CA VAL A 29 25.05 -12.21 4.42
C VAL A 29 24.01 -12.85 5.35
N THR A 30 23.33 -13.90 4.91
CA THR A 30 22.37 -14.66 5.73
C THR A 30 22.27 -16.12 5.31
N SER A 31 21.98 -17.01 6.26
CA SER A 31 21.46 -18.33 5.90
C SER A 31 20.02 -18.19 5.41
N ILE A 32 19.64 -19.00 4.42
CA ILE A 32 18.33 -18.92 3.76
C ILE A 32 17.66 -20.29 3.85
N LYS A 33 16.45 -20.32 4.40
CA LYS A 33 15.52 -21.42 4.25
C LYS A 33 14.39 -20.98 3.33
N ALA A 34 14.20 -21.70 2.22
CA ALA A 34 13.25 -21.32 1.19
C ALA A 34 11.92 -22.09 1.34
N VAL A 35 10.79 -21.38 1.19
CA VAL A 35 9.43 -21.94 1.18
C VAL A 35 8.61 -21.28 0.06
N HIS A 36 7.80 -22.07 -0.63
CA HIS A 36 6.88 -21.59 -1.66
C HIS A 36 5.48 -21.44 -1.06
N THR A 37 4.80 -20.34 -1.38
CA THR A 37 3.36 -20.24 -1.14
C THR A 37 2.61 -21.06 -2.20
N ALA A 38 1.37 -21.44 -1.90
CA ALA A 38 0.63 -22.44 -2.69
C ALA A 38 -0.78 -21.95 -3.07
N TYR A 39 -1.40 -21.15 -2.21
CA TYR A 39 -2.74 -20.57 -2.39
C TYR A 39 -2.78 -19.17 -1.75
N PRO A 40 -3.81 -18.34 -2.03
CA PRO A 40 -3.98 -17.03 -1.39
C PRO A 40 -3.98 -17.15 0.14
N GLN A 41 -3.40 -16.18 0.84
CA GLN A 41 -3.25 -16.16 2.32
C GLN A 41 -2.31 -17.24 2.89
N HIS A 42 -1.68 -18.08 2.06
CA HIS A 42 -0.72 -19.07 2.57
C HIS A 42 0.53 -18.40 3.20
N ALA A 43 0.94 -17.20 2.75
CA ALA A 43 2.06 -16.52 3.41
C ALA A 43 1.68 -16.02 4.81
N GLU A 44 0.42 -15.57 4.97
CA GLU A 44 -0.15 -15.19 6.27
C GLU A 44 -0.14 -16.39 7.24
N GLU A 45 -0.62 -17.55 6.78
CA GLU A 45 -0.61 -18.80 7.57
C GLU A 45 0.79 -19.25 7.96
N ILE A 46 1.77 -19.16 7.04
CA ILE A 46 3.17 -19.53 7.32
C ILE A 46 3.79 -18.58 8.35
N CYS A 47 3.48 -17.29 8.26
CA CYS A 47 4.04 -16.26 9.13
C CYS A 47 3.33 -16.14 10.48
N ALA A 48 2.12 -16.70 10.60
CA ALA A 48 1.34 -16.69 11.83
C ALA A 48 2.16 -17.18 13.03
N GLY A 49 2.35 -16.29 14.01
CA GLY A 49 3.05 -16.59 15.25
C GLY A 49 4.58 -16.66 15.16
N LEU A 50 5.19 -16.45 13.98
CA LEU A 50 6.65 -16.39 13.87
C LEU A 50 7.22 -15.23 14.67
N ARG A 51 8.36 -15.45 15.30
CA ARG A 51 9.11 -14.44 16.07
C ARG A 51 10.57 -14.39 15.63
N ARG A 52 11.28 -13.39 16.12
CA ARG A 52 12.73 -13.18 15.93
C ARG A 52 13.55 -14.40 16.36
N SER A 53 13.05 -15.18 17.32
CA SER A 53 13.67 -16.44 17.78
C SER A 53 13.65 -17.53 16.71
N ASP A 54 12.67 -17.52 15.81
CA ASP A 54 12.55 -18.50 14.71
C ASP A 54 13.44 -18.09 13.53
N TYR A 55 13.29 -16.85 13.07
CA TYR A 55 14.09 -16.23 12.02
C TYR A 55 14.42 -14.78 12.36
N ASP A 56 15.64 -14.37 12.03
CA ASP A 56 16.05 -12.98 12.12
C ASP A 56 15.40 -12.12 11.02
N ALA A 57 15.10 -12.69 9.85
CA ALA A 57 14.43 -11.94 8.79
C ALA A 57 13.51 -12.83 7.95
N ILE A 58 12.50 -12.21 7.37
CA ILE A 58 11.67 -12.81 6.32
C ILE A 58 11.98 -12.06 5.02
N ILE A 59 12.53 -12.80 4.06
CA ILE A 59 12.78 -12.34 2.70
C ILE A 59 11.55 -12.68 1.87
N ILE A 60 10.87 -11.65 1.37
CA ILE A 60 9.65 -11.75 0.59
C ILE A 60 10.02 -11.57 -0.87
N LEU A 61 9.94 -12.64 -1.65
CA LEU A 61 10.06 -12.59 -3.10
C LEU A 61 8.65 -12.60 -3.70
N GLY A 62 8.07 -11.41 -3.80
CA GLY A 62 6.65 -11.22 -4.11
C GLY A 62 6.28 -9.79 -4.51
N GLY A 63 4.98 -9.52 -4.61
CA GLY A 63 4.42 -8.17 -4.78
C GLY A 63 3.73 -7.68 -3.51
N ASP A 64 3.05 -6.53 -3.60
CA ASP A 64 2.39 -5.85 -2.47
C ASP A 64 1.44 -6.77 -1.68
N GLY A 65 0.62 -7.58 -2.35
CA GLY A 65 -0.28 -8.53 -1.67
C GLY A 65 0.46 -9.60 -0.85
N THR A 66 1.60 -10.11 -1.34
CA THR A 66 2.41 -11.07 -0.57
C THR A 66 3.08 -10.39 0.64
N VAL A 67 3.44 -9.11 0.51
CA VAL A 67 3.92 -8.31 1.65
C VAL A 67 2.80 -8.13 2.68
N GLY A 68 1.59 -7.80 2.23
CA GLY A 68 0.41 -7.68 3.08
C GLY A 68 0.09 -8.97 3.84
N GLU A 69 0.10 -10.13 3.17
CA GLU A 69 -0.11 -11.44 3.83
C GLU A 69 0.93 -11.69 4.93
N VAL A 70 2.22 -11.45 4.66
CA VAL A 70 3.29 -11.63 5.65
C VAL A 70 3.11 -10.71 6.85
N ILE A 71 2.79 -9.44 6.61
CA ILE A 71 2.56 -8.44 7.67
C ILE A 71 1.37 -8.86 8.55
N ASN A 72 0.24 -9.23 7.94
CA ASN A 72 -0.94 -9.66 8.68
C ASN A 72 -0.68 -10.94 9.48
N GLY A 73 0.11 -11.89 8.95
CA GLY A 73 0.48 -13.11 9.65
C GLY A 73 1.37 -12.84 10.87
N LEU A 74 2.35 -11.94 10.73
CA LEU A 74 3.26 -11.60 11.82
C LEU A 74 2.58 -10.86 12.97
N LEU A 75 1.71 -9.90 12.64
CA LEU A 75 1.11 -8.98 13.60
C LEU A 75 -0.19 -9.52 14.21
N GLY A 76 -0.91 -10.38 13.50
CA GLY A 76 -2.28 -10.74 13.87
C GLY A 76 -3.24 -9.56 13.70
N LYS A 77 -4.44 -9.67 14.26
CA LYS A 77 -5.56 -8.73 14.01
C LYS A 77 -5.90 -7.82 15.19
N ASP A 78 -5.38 -8.14 16.36
CA ASP A 78 -5.52 -7.33 17.57
C ASP A 78 -4.33 -6.38 17.68
N VAL A 79 -4.61 -5.08 17.57
CA VAL A 79 -3.59 -4.03 17.67
C VAL A 79 -2.93 -4.03 19.05
N ASP A 80 -3.68 -4.27 20.13
CA ASP A 80 -3.16 -4.18 21.49
C ASP A 80 -2.39 -5.44 21.91
N ALA A 81 -2.76 -6.61 21.37
CA ALA A 81 -2.07 -7.87 21.63
C ALA A 81 -0.94 -8.19 20.62
N ARG A 82 -0.68 -7.31 19.65
CA ARG A 82 0.38 -7.52 18.64
C ARG A 82 1.77 -7.60 19.29
N PRO A 83 2.73 -8.35 18.70
CA PRO A 83 4.11 -8.37 19.18
C PRO A 83 4.81 -7.02 18.97
N ASP A 84 5.83 -6.72 19.79
CA ASP A 84 6.69 -5.56 19.53
C ASP A 84 7.51 -5.77 18.25
N ALA A 85 7.81 -4.70 17.51
CA ALA A 85 8.63 -4.76 16.31
C ALA A 85 9.98 -5.45 16.51
N ALA A 86 10.60 -5.32 17.70
CA ALA A 86 11.86 -5.97 18.04
C ALA A 86 11.74 -7.50 18.22
N GLU A 87 10.53 -7.99 18.51
CA GLU A 87 10.23 -9.42 18.66
C GLU A 87 9.90 -10.09 17.32
N LEU A 88 9.71 -9.31 16.26
CA LEU A 88 9.38 -9.79 14.93
C LEU A 88 10.64 -10.02 14.07
N PRO A 89 10.60 -10.98 13.13
CA PRO A 89 11.59 -11.02 12.05
C PRO A 89 11.56 -9.70 11.26
N ARG A 90 12.74 -9.20 10.88
CA ARG A 90 12.83 -8.03 10.00
C ARG A 90 12.29 -8.37 8.61
N LEU A 91 11.57 -7.46 7.98
CA LEU A 91 11.13 -7.65 6.60
C LEU A 91 12.22 -7.25 5.62
N VAL A 92 12.41 -8.09 4.61
CA VAL A 92 13.28 -7.87 3.46
C VAL A 92 12.43 -8.07 2.22
N ILE A 93 12.29 -7.05 1.37
CA ILE A 93 11.33 -7.09 0.25
C ILE A 93 12.09 -7.14 -1.07
N ILE A 94 11.88 -8.20 -1.84
CA ILE A 94 12.40 -8.36 -3.20
C ILE A 94 11.24 -8.21 -4.19
N PRO A 95 11.16 -7.06 -4.90
CA PRO A 95 10.00 -6.70 -5.69
C PRO A 95 9.90 -7.55 -6.95
N THR A 96 8.93 -8.47 -6.99
CA THR A 96 8.66 -9.32 -8.16
C THR A 96 7.24 -9.21 -8.68
N GLY A 97 6.41 -8.39 -8.02
CA GLY A 97 5.05 -8.08 -8.44
C GLY A 97 4.99 -7.03 -9.55
N SER A 98 3.76 -6.62 -9.89
CA SER A 98 3.52 -5.68 -10.98
C SER A 98 3.73 -4.21 -10.61
N ALA A 99 3.30 -3.80 -9.40
CA ALA A 99 3.37 -2.40 -8.96
C ALA A 99 4.51 -2.17 -7.96
N ASN A 100 4.64 -3.07 -6.99
CA ASN A 100 5.65 -3.07 -5.93
C ASN A 100 5.70 -1.73 -5.19
N VAL A 101 4.52 -1.18 -4.90
CA VAL A 101 4.37 0.16 -4.34
C VAL A 101 5.10 0.25 -3.01
N TYR A 102 4.97 -0.74 -2.12
CA TYR A 102 5.61 -0.70 -0.82
C TYR A 102 7.14 -0.68 -0.94
N ALA A 103 7.73 -1.60 -1.72
CA ALA A 103 9.18 -1.65 -1.94
C ALA A 103 9.73 -0.33 -2.52
N ARG A 104 9.04 0.22 -3.53
CA ARG A 104 9.45 1.47 -4.19
C ARG A 104 9.26 2.69 -3.31
N ALA A 105 8.19 2.75 -2.53
CA ALA A 105 7.96 3.82 -1.55
C ALA A 105 9.03 3.81 -0.44
N LEU A 106 9.64 2.66 -0.17
CA LEU A 106 10.78 2.54 0.73
C LEU A 106 12.12 2.91 0.09
N GLY A 107 12.15 3.19 -1.22
CA GLY A 107 13.36 3.56 -1.95
C GLY A 107 14.10 2.40 -2.62
N LEU A 108 13.56 1.17 -2.54
CA LEU A 108 14.21 0.03 -3.17
C LEU A 108 14.05 0.07 -4.71
N PRO A 109 15.06 -0.38 -5.48
CA PRO A 109 14.95 -0.58 -6.91
C PRO A 109 13.77 -1.48 -7.25
N ASN A 110 13.09 -1.20 -8.37
CA ASN A 110 11.99 -2.07 -8.82
C ASN A 110 12.49 -3.33 -9.56
N ASP A 111 13.78 -3.37 -9.93
CA ASP A 111 14.40 -4.59 -10.45
C ASP A 111 14.76 -5.53 -9.29
N PRO A 112 14.33 -6.81 -9.31
CA PRO A 112 14.58 -7.74 -8.20
C PRO A 112 16.06 -8.00 -7.91
N THR A 113 16.92 -8.00 -8.95
CA THR A 113 18.34 -8.31 -8.81
C THR A 113 19.10 -7.09 -8.27
N GLU A 114 18.77 -5.89 -8.74
CA GLU A 114 19.30 -4.64 -8.16
C GLU A 114 18.87 -4.49 -6.70
N ALA A 115 17.59 -4.73 -6.39
CA ALA A 115 17.07 -4.69 -5.02
C ALA A 115 17.78 -5.69 -4.10
N ALA A 116 18.03 -6.92 -4.57
CA ALA A 116 18.75 -7.93 -3.80
C ALA A 116 20.20 -7.54 -3.50
N ALA A 117 20.88 -6.91 -4.47
CA ALA A 117 22.24 -6.41 -4.28
C ALA A 117 22.27 -5.29 -3.23
N GLU A 118 21.36 -4.32 -3.33
CA GLU A 118 21.27 -3.20 -2.37
C GLU A 118 20.91 -3.69 -0.96
N ILE A 119 19.94 -4.61 -0.84
CA ILE A 119 19.59 -5.24 0.43
C ILE A 119 20.78 -5.99 1.04
N ALA A 120 21.61 -6.65 0.23
CA ALA A 120 22.79 -7.33 0.75
C ALA A 120 23.76 -6.34 1.42
N GLU A 121 23.94 -5.13 0.86
CA GLU A 121 24.74 -4.07 1.50
C GLU A 121 24.08 -3.56 2.78
N LEU A 122 22.78 -3.22 2.74
CA LEU A 122 22.03 -2.76 3.92
C LEU A 122 22.09 -3.76 5.08
N LEU A 123 22.05 -5.07 4.78
CA LEU A 123 22.20 -6.13 5.77
C LEU A 123 23.61 -6.20 6.38
N ARG A 124 24.67 -5.92 5.61
CA ARG A 124 26.05 -5.87 6.13
C ARG A 124 26.25 -4.66 7.04
N GLU A 125 25.65 -3.54 6.68
CA GLU A 125 25.68 -2.30 7.46
C GLU A 125 24.81 -2.37 8.71
N GLY A 126 23.82 -3.27 8.72
CA GLY A 126 22.85 -3.37 9.80
C GLY A 126 21.78 -2.29 9.75
N THR A 127 21.54 -1.72 8.56
CA THR A 127 20.56 -0.66 8.31
C THR A 127 19.15 -1.22 8.44
N VAL A 128 18.36 -0.60 9.33
CA VAL A 128 16.98 -0.99 9.64
C VAL A 128 16.15 0.27 9.78
N ARG A 129 14.96 0.25 9.18
CA ARG A 129 13.93 1.27 9.37
C ARG A 129 12.77 0.67 10.13
N ARG A 130 12.35 1.36 11.18
CA ARG A 130 11.12 1.06 11.90
C ARG A 130 9.99 1.89 11.33
N LEU A 131 8.92 1.24 10.90
CA LEU A 131 7.83 1.87 10.16
C LEU A 131 6.50 1.77 10.88
N PRO A 132 5.65 2.81 10.79
CA PRO A 132 4.26 2.71 11.17
C PRO A 132 3.46 1.89 10.15
N LEU A 133 2.36 1.31 10.61
CA LEU A 133 1.31 0.75 9.77
C LEU A 133 -0.03 1.23 10.30
N ALA A 134 -1.09 1.09 9.51
CA ALA A 134 -2.44 1.36 9.97
C ALA A 134 -3.25 0.08 10.06
N MET A 135 -4.19 0.01 11.00
CA MET A 135 -5.20 -1.04 11.07
C MET A 135 -6.50 -0.49 10.50
N ALA A 136 -7.04 -1.12 9.46
CA ALA A 136 -8.36 -0.81 8.94
C ALA A 136 -9.39 -1.82 9.44
N HIS A 137 -10.53 -1.33 9.91
CA HIS A 137 -11.66 -2.10 10.43
C HIS A 137 -12.91 -1.77 9.61
N ASN A 138 -13.46 -2.79 8.93
CA ASN A 138 -14.70 -2.67 8.18
C ASN A 138 -15.93 -2.82 9.10
N VAL A 139 -16.50 -1.69 9.52
CA VAL A 139 -17.65 -1.65 10.45
C VAL A 139 -18.99 -1.69 9.71
N GLY A 140 -19.01 -1.30 8.43
CA GLY A 140 -20.23 -1.05 7.65
C GLY A 140 -20.80 -2.24 6.85
N SER A 141 -20.19 -3.42 6.91
CA SER A 141 -20.69 -4.58 6.18
C SER A 141 -21.84 -5.26 6.95
N ALA A 142 -22.90 -5.70 6.24
CA ALA A 142 -24.03 -6.41 6.88
C ALA A 142 -23.72 -7.89 7.16
N GLU A 143 -22.57 -8.37 6.67
CA GLU A 143 -22.13 -9.77 6.72
C GLU A 143 -20.98 -9.97 7.72
N THR A 144 -20.43 -8.88 8.26
CA THR A 144 -19.38 -8.89 9.27
C THR A 144 -19.99 -8.53 10.61
N ASP A 145 -19.88 -9.44 11.57
CA ASP A 145 -20.04 -9.06 12.97
C ASP A 145 -18.99 -7.97 13.28
N PRO A 146 -19.34 -6.80 13.83
CA PRO A 146 -18.36 -5.77 14.18
C PRO A 146 -17.31 -6.24 15.21
N ASP A 147 -17.57 -7.36 15.89
CA ASP A 147 -16.59 -8.06 16.73
C ASP A 147 -15.83 -9.17 15.98
N ASP A 148 -16.10 -9.39 14.68
CA ASP A 148 -15.36 -10.34 13.83
C ASP A 148 -13.99 -9.78 13.49
N ASP A 149 -12.95 -10.49 13.92
CA ASP A 149 -11.59 -10.17 13.57
C ASP A 149 -11.32 -10.28 12.06
N GLU A 150 -12.10 -11.02 11.28
CA GLU A 150 -11.98 -11.04 9.80
C GLU A 150 -12.26 -9.68 9.13
N SER A 151 -12.93 -8.76 9.83
CA SER A 151 -13.17 -7.39 9.35
C SER A 151 -11.98 -6.44 9.51
N LYS A 152 -10.91 -6.89 10.20
CA LYS A 152 -9.70 -6.11 10.50
C LYS A 152 -8.52 -6.55 9.64
N ARG A 153 -7.83 -5.60 9.02
CA ARG A 153 -6.62 -5.85 8.21
C ARG A 153 -5.59 -4.74 8.37
N TRP A 154 -4.33 -5.11 8.45
CA TRP A 154 -3.23 -4.15 8.39
C TRP A 154 -3.09 -3.58 6.99
N LEU A 155 -3.08 -2.25 6.94
CA LEU A 155 -2.88 -1.40 5.78
C LEU A 155 -1.40 -1.02 5.67
N CYS A 156 -0.76 -1.44 4.58
CA CYS A 156 0.66 -1.21 4.34
C CYS A 156 0.92 -0.02 3.43
N VAL A 157 0.11 0.13 2.37
CA VAL A 157 0.32 1.06 1.27
C VAL A 157 -0.83 2.06 1.18
N ASN A 158 -2.02 1.61 0.78
CA ASN A 158 -3.14 2.50 0.51
C ASN A 158 -4.51 1.83 0.61
N LEU A 159 -5.51 2.67 0.85
CA LEU A 159 -6.92 2.30 0.87
C LEU A 159 -7.68 3.23 -0.07
N GLY A 160 -8.51 2.62 -0.91
CA GLY A 160 -9.27 3.32 -1.95
C GLY A 160 -10.75 3.00 -1.88
N ILE A 161 -11.59 4.04 -1.96
CA ILE A 161 -13.04 3.90 -2.01
C ILE A 161 -13.56 4.24 -3.41
N GLY A 162 -14.46 3.40 -3.92
CA GLY A 162 -15.21 3.64 -5.15
C GLY A 162 -14.37 3.42 -6.41
N ILE A 163 -13.94 4.51 -7.03
CA ILE A 163 -13.39 4.49 -8.40
C ILE A 163 -12.05 3.81 -8.47
N ASP A 164 -11.22 4.01 -7.46
CA ASP A 164 -9.91 3.36 -7.38
C ASP A 164 -10.07 1.84 -7.34
N ALA A 165 -10.95 1.33 -6.48
CA ALA A 165 -11.30 -0.10 -6.42
C ALA A 165 -11.88 -0.62 -7.75
N ALA A 166 -12.75 0.14 -8.42
CA ALA A 166 -13.33 -0.26 -9.70
C ALA A 166 -12.31 -0.26 -10.85
N VAL A 167 -11.36 0.69 -10.86
CA VAL A 167 -10.28 0.79 -11.85
C VAL A 167 -9.27 -0.33 -11.63
N ILE A 168 -8.78 -0.50 -10.41
CA ILE A 168 -7.84 -1.56 -10.03
C ILE A 168 -8.44 -2.93 -10.36
N HIS A 169 -9.68 -3.19 -9.94
CA HIS A 169 -10.37 -4.44 -10.26
C HIS A 169 -10.52 -4.67 -11.77
N SER A 170 -10.87 -3.63 -12.54
CA SER A 170 -10.97 -3.70 -14.00
C SER A 170 -9.61 -3.98 -14.66
N MET A 171 -8.53 -3.44 -14.10
CA MET A 171 -7.16 -3.66 -14.57
C MET A 171 -6.68 -5.08 -14.26
N GLU A 172 -6.90 -5.57 -13.05
CA GLU A 172 -6.60 -6.96 -12.69
C GLU A 172 -7.34 -7.94 -13.59
N GLN A 173 -8.63 -7.72 -13.84
CA GLN A 173 -9.39 -8.57 -14.77
C GLN A 173 -8.85 -8.50 -16.21
N ALA A 174 -8.46 -7.32 -16.70
CA ALA A 174 -7.86 -7.18 -18.03
C ALA A 174 -6.52 -7.94 -18.13
N ARG A 175 -5.72 -7.92 -17.05
CA ARG A 175 -4.46 -8.67 -16.96
C ARG A 175 -4.66 -10.18 -16.85
N LYS A 176 -5.63 -10.65 -16.05
CA LYS A 176 -6.03 -12.08 -15.98
C LYS A 176 -6.46 -12.63 -17.35
N ARG A 177 -6.92 -11.76 -18.26
CA ARG A 177 -7.27 -12.10 -19.65
C ARG A 177 -6.11 -12.00 -20.65
N GLY A 178 -4.86 -11.81 -20.19
CA GLY A 178 -3.67 -11.75 -21.04
C GLY A 178 -3.58 -10.49 -21.92
N ILE A 179 -4.36 -9.46 -21.61
CA ILE A 179 -4.39 -8.22 -22.41
C ILE A 179 -3.24 -7.32 -21.94
N SER A 180 -2.29 -7.03 -22.84
CA SER A 180 -1.15 -6.17 -22.52
C SER A 180 -1.57 -4.77 -22.07
N ALA A 181 -0.90 -4.31 -21.01
CA ALA A 181 -1.17 -3.05 -20.34
C ALA A 181 -0.43 -1.90 -21.06
N THR A 182 -1.02 -1.39 -22.14
CA THR A 182 -0.46 -0.25 -22.88
C THR A 182 -0.83 1.09 -22.23
N PRO A 183 0.04 2.11 -22.21
CA PRO A 183 -0.27 3.43 -21.65
C PRO A 183 -1.60 4.05 -22.13
N GLY A 184 -1.94 3.90 -23.43
CA GLY A 184 -3.21 4.41 -23.97
C GLY A 184 -4.46 3.72 -23.41
N LYS A 185 -4.38 2.44 -23.03
CA LYS A 185 -5.49 1.74 -22.35
C LYS A 185 -5.63 2.22 -20.91
N TYR A 186 -4.52 2.49 -20.20
CA TYR A 186 -4.55 3.11 -18.87
C TYR A 186 -5.27 4.46 -18.91
N ALA A 187 -4.88 5.32 -19.85
CA ALA A 187 -5.51 6.62 -20.04
C ALA A 187 -7.02 6.50 -20.35
N LEU A 188 -7.42 5.56 -21.20
CA LEU A 188 -8.84 5.33 -21.52
C LEU A 188 -9.64 4.83 -20.31
N ILE A 189 -9.09 3.90 -19.52
CA ILE A 189 -9.73 3.39 -18.30
C ILE A 189 -9.85 4.52 -17.27
N ALA A 190 -8.78 5.29 -17.03
CA ALA A 190 -8.79 6.44 -16.13
C ALA A 190 -9.81 7.51 -16.59
N ALA A 191 -9.89 7.81 -17.89
CA ALA A 191 -10.87 8.76 -18.42
C ALA A 191 -12.32 8.27 -18.27
N ARG A 192 -12.57 6.96 -18.45
CA ARG A 192 -13.90 6.36 -18.23
C ARG A 192 -14.27 6.39 -16.75
N ALA A 193 -13.33 6.08 -15.87
CA ALA A 193 -13.47 6.19 -14.44
C ALA A 193 -13.79 7.63 -14.00
N TRP A 194 -13.01 8.61 -14.45
CA TRP A 194 -13.28 10.03 -14.21
C TRP A 194 -14.66 10.47 -14.70
N ARG A 195 -15.06 10.04 -15.91
CA ARG A 195 -16.41 10.34 -16.42
C ARG A 195 -17.51 9.72 -15.55
N ARG A 196 -17.30 8.50 -15.05
CA ARG A 196 -18.23 7.84 -14.15
C ARG A 196 -18.31 8.58 -12.81
N LEU A 197 -17.18 9.04 -12.27
CA LEU A 197 -17.13 9.87 -11.06
C LEU A 197 -18.05 11.08 -11.19
N ARG A 198 -17.91 11.80 -12.30
CA ARG A 198 -18.65 13.03 -12.55
C ARG A 198 -20.14 12.78 -12.77
N ALA A 199 -20.51 11.62 -13.29
CA ALA A 199 -21.90 11.27 -13.53
C ALA A 199 -22.59 10.76 -12.26
N HIS A 200 -21.87 10.06 -11.38
CA HIS A 200 -22.39 9.46 -10.16
C HIS A 200 -21.32 9.56 -9.05
N PRO A 201 -21.11 10.76 -8.48
CA PRO A 201 -20.12 10.93 -7.42
C PRO A 201 -20.59 10.18 -6.16
N PRO A 202 -19.71 9.42 -5.50
CA PRO A 202 -20.03 8.92 -4.17
C PRO A 202 -20.08 10.08 -3.18
N HIS A 203 -20.78 9.88 -2.07
CA HIS A 203 -20.89 10.85 -0.99
C HIS A 203 -20.10 10.33 0.20
N ILE A 204 -18.83 10.73 0.28
CA ILE A 204 -17.88 10.28 1.30
C ILE A 204 -17.70 11.39 2.32
N SER A 205 -17.78 11.06 3.60
CA SER A 205 -17.38 11.94 4.69
C SER A 205 -16.19 11.34 5.41
N PHE A 206 -15.29 12.18 5.91
CA PHE A 206 -14.23 11.73 6.79
C PHE A 206 -14.16 12.55 8.06
N ARG A 207 -13.66 11.90 9.11
CA ARG A 207 -13.22 12.53 10.35
C ARG A 207 -11.81 12.05 10.65
N ALA A 208 -10.85 12.96 10.56
CA ALA A 208 -9.43 12.69 10.77
C ALA A 208 -8.96 13.36 12.07
N GLU A 209 -8.35 12.59 12.96
CA GLU A 209 -7.72 13.06 14.19
C GLU A 209 -6.21 13.05 14.03
N THR A 210 -5.56 14.18 14.33
CA THR A 210 -4.10 14.34 14.40
C THR A 210 -3.68 14.69 15.84
N ALA A 211 -2.38 14.93 16.09
CA ALA A 211 -1.85 15.20 17.43
C ALA A 211 -2.46 16.41 18.18
N GLY A 212 -3.24 17.27 17.52
CA GLY A 212 -3.90 18.39 18.20
C GLY A 212 -5.11 18.97 17.48
N THR A 213 -5.52 18.40 16.36
CA THR A 213 -6.66 18.89 15.58
C THR A 213 -7.53 17.74 15.11
N VAL A 214 -8.83 18.01 15.00
CA VAL A 214 -9.78 17.14 14.32
C VAL A 214 -10.25 17.88 13.09
N ARG A 215 -10.18 17.22 11.93
CA ARG A 215 -10.73 17.73 10.68
C ARG A 215 -11.87 16.84 10.23
N GLU A 216 -13.00 17.47 9.94
CA GLU A 216 -14.20 16.81 9.43
C GLU A 216 -14.60 17.43 8.11
N GLU A 217 -14.86 16.59 7.12
CA GLU A 217 -15.29 17.00 5.79
C GLU A 217 -16.40 16.04 5.33
N LYS A 218 -17.35 16.55 4.55
CA LYS A 218 -18.55 15.82 4.13
C LYS A 218 -18.79 15.98 2.64
N GLU A 219 -19.59 15.08 2.08
CA GLU A 219 -20.04 15.15 0.68
C GLU A 219 -18.90 15.17 -0.35
N LEU A 220 -17.81 14.45 -0.06
CA LEU A 220 -16.62 14.39 -0.90
C LEU A 220 -16.79 13.35 -2.03
N PRO A 221 -16.57 13.72 -3.30
CA PRO A 221 -16.64 12.80 -4.42
C PRO A 221 -15.47 11.81 -4.49
N LEU A 222 -14.31 12.14 -3.91
CA LEU A 222 -13.14 11.28 -3.96
C LEU A 222 -12.35 11.40 -2.68
N VAL A 223 -12.01 10.25 -2.10
CA VAL A 223 -11.09 10.12 -0.98
C VAL A 223 -10.10 9.01 -1.30
N VAL A 224 -8.82 9.28 -1.01
CA VAL A 224 -7.72 8.33 -1.09
C VAL A 224 -6.97 8.38 0.23
N VAL A 225 -6.68 7.22 0.80
CA VAL A 225 -5.91 7.08 2.04
C VAL A 225 -4.60 6.38 1.73
N SER A 226 -3.50 6.89 2.28
CA SER A 226 -2.16 6.37 2.05
C SER A 226 -1.44 6.18 3.39
N ASN A 227 -0.79 5.04 3.56
CA ASN A 227 0.19 4.79 4.64
C ASN A 227 1.63 4.93 4.13
N THR A 228 1.83 5.01 2.81
CA THR A 228 3.12 5.30 2.17
C THR A 228 3.06 6.58 1.34
N ASN A 229 4.22 7.17 1.09
CA ASN A 229 4.38 8.18 0.05
C ASN A 229 5.44 7.73 -0.95
N PRO A 230 5.16 7.61 -2.27
CA PRO A 230 3.91 7.88 -2.99
C PRO A 230 2.70 7.03 -2.57
N TRP A 231 1.51 7.50 -2.93
CA TRP A 231 0.26 6.74 -2.80
C TRP A 231 0.28 5.47 -3.68
N THR A 232 0.71 5.63 -4.94
CA THR A 232 0.88 4.52 -5.89
C THR A 232 1.84 4.90 -7.02
N PHE A 233 1.95 4.06 -8.05
CA PHE A 233 2.73 4.31 -9.24
C PHE A 233 1.96 4.02 -10.53
N ALA A 234 2.05 4.94 -11.49
CA ALA A 234 1.60 4.77 -12.87
C ALA A 234 2.79 4.26 -13.72
N GLY A 235 3.06 2.96 -13.65
CA GLY A 235 4.28 2.38 -14.25
C GLY A 235 5.53 2.89 -13.52
N PRO A 236 6.50 3.52 -14.21
CA PRO A 236 7.66 4.10 -13.52
C PRO A 236 7.33 5.41 -12.78
N VAL A 237 6.20 6.07 -13.09
CA VAL A 237 5.90 7.41 -12.59
C VAL A 237 5.22 7.35 -11.21
N PRO A 238 5.73 8.04 -10.17
CA PRO A 238 5.07 8.09 -8.87
C PRO A 238 3.77 8.89 -8.93
N VAL A 239 2.78 8.50 -8.13
CA VAL A 239 1.55 9.26 -7.90
C VAL A 239 1.53 9.71 -6.44
N VAL A 240 1.85 10.98 -6.22
CA VAL A 240 2.06 11.60 -4.91
C VAL A 240 0.85 12.47 -4.59
N THR A 241 -0.01 11.98 -3.70
CA THR A 241 -1.21 12.73 -3.28
C THR A 241 -0.90 13.76 -2.21
N ASN A 242 0.09 13.48 -1.35
CA ASN A 242 0.50 14.32 -0.22
C ASN A 242 2.02 14.52 -0.32
N PRO A 243 2.51 15.60 -0.95
CA PRO A 243 3.94 15.75 -1.26
C PRO A 243 4.84 15.94 -0.04
N ASP A 244 4.28 16.48 1.05
CA ASP A 244 5.02 16.72 2.29
C ASP A 244 4.95 15.53 3.27
N ALA A 245 4.12 14.53 2.98
CA ALA A 245 3.97 13.34 3.81
C ALA A 245 5.22 12.45 3.77
N ARG A 246 5.53 11.83 4.91
CA ARG A 246 6.60 10.82 5.01
C ARG A 246 5.98 9.48 5.37
N THR A 247 6.54 8.38 4.86
CA THR A 247 6.12 7.03 5.25
C THR A 247 6.25 6.80 6.76
N GLU A 248 7.24 7.42 7.43
CA GLU A 248 7.35 7.36 8.89
C GLU A 248 6.32 8.21 9.65
N GLY A 249 5.65 9.17 8.99
CA GLY A 249 4.56 9.95 9.56
C GLY A 249 3.25 9.15 9.68
N GLY A 250 3.17 8.02 8.97
CA GLY A 250 2.03 7.12 8.99
C GLY A 250 0.93 7.54 8.01
N LEU A 251 -0.29 7.65 8.51
CA LEU A 251 -1.48 7.74 7.68
C LEU A 251 -1.73 9.17 7.17
N SER A 252 -2.01 9.28 5.87
CA SER A 252 -2.40 10.50 5.18
C SER A 252 -3.69 10.30 4.39
N ILE A 253 -4.44 11.38 4.19
CA ILE A 253 -5.64 11.42 3.35
C ILE A 253 -5.50 12.53 2.30
N PHE A 254 -5.98 12.22 1.10
CA PHE A 254 -6.22 13.17 0.03
C PHE A 254 -7.68 13.10 -0.40
N ALA A 255 -8.32 14.24 -0.55
CA ALA A 255 -9.70 14.31 -1.01
C ALA A 255 -9.91 15.44 -2.02
N LEU A 256 -10.90 15.26 -2.88
CA LEU A 256 -11.44 16.33 -3.71
C LEU A 256 -12.74 16.83 -3.07
N THR A 257 -12.93 18.15 -3.02
CA THR A 257 -14.21 18.77 -2.61
C THR A 257 -15.24 18.79 -3.74
N SER A 258 -14.78 18.69 -4.99
CA SER A 258 -15.65 18.63 -6.16
C SER A 258 -15.01 17.88 -7.32
N ALA A 259 -15.81 17.10 -8.04
CA ALA A 259 -15.46 16.50 -9.33
C ALA A 259 -15.97 17.34 -10.52
N GLU A 260 -16.64 18.46 -10.25
CA GLU A 260 -17.14 19.38 -11.26
C GLU A 260 -16.05 20.34 -11.75
N GLY A 261 -16.20 20.81 -12.99
CA GLY A 261 -15.23 21.72 -13.60
C GLY A 261 -13.87 21.07 -13.89
N ALA A 262 -12.83 21.91 -13.98
CA ALA A 262 -11.46 21.49 -14.29
C ALA A 262 -10.57 21.32 -13.05
N GLY A 263 -11.00 21.83 -11.88
CA GLY A 263 -10.22 21.85 -10.64
C GLY A 263 -9.83 20.45 -10.15
N GLY A 264 -10.81 19.57 -9.94
CA GLY A 264 -10.53 18.21 -9.47
C GLY A 264 -9.68 17.38 -10.46
N LEU A 265 -9.81 17.60 -11.77
CA LEU A 265 -8.93 16.94 -12.74
C LEU A 265 -7.51 17.50 -12.66
N ALA A 266 -7.37 18.82 -12.53
CA ALA A 266 -6.06 19.45 -12.34
C ALA A 266 -5.39 18.96 -11.04
N ALA A 267 -6.15 18.81 -9.96
CA ALA A 267 -5.70 18.22 -8.69
C ALA A 267 -5.12 16.81 -8.91
N LEU A 268 -5.88 15.92 -9.56
CA LEU A 268 -5.38 14.57 -9.88
C LEU A 268 -4.18 14.56 -10.83
N MET A 269 -4.08 15.52 -11.75
CA MET A 269 -2.91 15.61 -12.63
C MET A 269 -1.68 16.15 -11.90
N LYS A 270 -1.84 16.99 -10.87
CA LYS A 270 -0.74 17.43 -9.99
C LYS A 270 -0.09 16.27 -9.26
N THR A 271 -0.86 15.23 -8.92
CA THR A 271 -0.33 14.08 -8.18
C THR A 271 0.57 13.18 -9.04
N VAL A 272 0.48 13.22 -10.37
CA VAL A 272 1.23 12.31 -11.25
C VAL A 272 2.60 12.88 -11.62
N GLY A 273 3.65 12.23 -11.12
CA GLY A 273 5.05 12.49 -11.42
C GLY A 273 5.63 13.74 -10.75
N SER A 274 6.83 14.13 -11.16
CA SER A 274 7.54 15.34 -10.69
C SER A 274 6.99 16.65 -11.28
N ASN A 275 5.89 16.59 -12.04
CA ASN A 275 5.26 17.73 -12.72
C ASN A 275 4.36 18.57 -11.80
N VAL A 276 4.47 18.40 -10.48
CA VAL A 276 3.84 19.26 -9.46
C VAL A 276 3.99 20.74 -9.84
N ARG A 277 5.16 21.16 -10.34
CA ARG A 277 5.41 22.57 -10.74
C ARG A 277 4.57 23.08 -11.92
N PHE A 278 4.25 22.26 -12.92
CA PHE A 278 3.48 22.71 -14.08
C PHE A 278 2.01 22.91 -13.73
N TRP A 279 1.42 21.93 -13.05
CA TRP A 279 0.01 21.98 -12.67
C TRP A 279 -0.26 22.92 -11.49
N SER A 280 0.70 23.13 -10.60
CA SER A 280 0.61 24.13 -9.51
C SER A 280 0.67 25.58 -10.01
N ALA A 281 1.15 25.82 -11.24
CA ALA A 281 1.19 27.14 -11.85
C ALA A 281 -0.12 27.52 -12.56
N LEU A 282 -1.07 26.60 -12.70
CA LEU A 282 -2.37 26.90 -13.30
C LEU A 282 -3.24 27.69 -12.30
N PRO A 283 -3.90 28.79 -12.73
CA PRO A 283 -4.76 29.59 -11.87
C PRO A 283 -6.14 28.93 -11.72
N VAL A 284 -6.16 27.69 -11.24
CA VAL A 284 -7.37 26.91 -11.02
C VAL A 284 -7.39 26.47 -9.57
N ASP A 285 -8.46 26.80 -8.86
CA ASP A 285 -8.72 26.24 -7.55
C ASP A 285 -8.94 24.73 -7.70
N THR A 286 -8.01 23.95 -7.15
CA THR A 286 -8.03 22.49 -7.25
C THR A 286 -9.03 21.84 -6.31
N GLY A 287 -9.53 22.56 -5.30
CA GLY A 287 -10.47 22.01 -4.33
C GLY A 287 -9.93 20.73 -3.67
N GLU A 288 -8.62 20.67 -3.43
CA GLU A 288 -7.97 19.49 -2.85
C GLU A 288 -7.78 19.68 -1.34
N ILE A 289 -7.99 18.60 -0.60
CA ILE A 289 -7.78 18.52 0.83
C ILE A 289 -6.70 17.48 1.09
N GLN A 290 -5.67 17.88 1.81
CA GLN A 290 -4.61 17.01 2.29
C GLN A 290 -4.56 17.11 3.81
N VAL A 291 -4.51 15.96 4.48
CA VAL A 291 -4.22 15.86 5.91
C VAL A 291 -3.20 14.74 6.08
N ASP A 292 -2.14 15.03 6.82
CA ASP A 292 -1.04 14.11 7.10
C ASP A 292 -0.95 13.83 8.61
N ASP A 293 -0.12 12.86 8.98
CA ASP A 293 0.14 12.47 10.38
C ASP A 293 -1.16 12.17 11.15
N ILE A 294 -2.07 11.43 10.51
CA ILE A 294 -3.38 11.06 11.06
C ILE A 294 -3.20 9.89 12.03
N ASN A 295 -3.71 10.04 13.25
CA ASN A 295 -3.72 9.00 14.28
C ASN A 295 -4.95 8.09 14.15
N ALA A 296 -6.10 8.68 13.84
CA ALA A 296 -7.35 7.95 13.66
C ALA A 296 -8.17 8.60 12.55
N LEU A 297 -8.79 7.76 11.71
CA LEU A 297 -9.57 8.17 10.56
C LEU A 297 -10.85 7.34 10.49
N THR A 298 -11.99 8.00 10.50
CA THR A 298 -13.27 7.37 10.18
C THR A 298 -13.71 7.84 8.80
N LEU A 299 -14.03 6.89 7.92
CA LEU A 299 -14.66 7.12 6.63
C LEU A 299 -16.09 6.64 6.69
N THR A 300 -17.04 7.49 6.32
CA THR A 300 -18.47 7.16 6.26
C THR A 300 -18.99 7.47 4.86
N LEU A 301 -19.80 6.57 4.32
CA LEU A 301 -20.39 6.70 3.00
C LEU A 301 -21.91 6.67 3.11
N THR A 302 -22.59 7.50 2.34
CA THR A 302 -24.07 7.51 2.30
C THR A 302 -24.64 6.20 1.75
N GLU A 303 -23.88 5.52 0.88
CA GLU A 303 -24.25 4.27 0.25
C GLU A 303 -23.11 3.26 0.40
N LYS A 304 -23.46 1.98 0.51
CA LYS A 304 -22.48 0.90 0.47
C LYS A 304 -21.71 0.96 -0.84
N THR A 305 -20.40 1.13 -0.74
CA THR A 305 -19.52 1.31 -1.88
C THR A 305 -18.39 0.31 -1.83
N LYS A 306 -17.95 -0.12 -3.01
CA LYS A 306 -16.78 -0.97 -3.19
C LYS A 306 -15.53 -0.29 -2.67
N TRP A 307 -14.71 -1.02 -1.94
CA TRP A 307 -13.44 -0.51 -1.44
C TRP A 307 -12.32 -1.55 -1.63
N GLN A 308 -11.09 -1.05 -1.57
CA GLN A 308 -9.87 -1.84 -1.69
C GLN A 308 -8.89 -1.47 -0.58
N LEU A 309 -8.09 -2.45 -0.17
CA LEU A 309 -6.96 -2.29 0.74
C LEU A 309 -5.73 -2.94 0.10
N ASP A 310 -4.65 -2.17 -0.05
CA ASP A 310 -3.38 -2.60 -0.68
C ASP A 310 -3.53 -3.26 -2.06
N GLY A 311 -4.57 -2.85 -2.81
CA GLY A 311 -4.92 -3.37 -4.12
C GLY A 311 -5.86 -4.59 -4.11
N GLU A 312 -6.20 -5.14 -2.94
CA GLU A 312 -7.15 -6.23 -2.79
C GLU A 312 -8.59 -5.70 -2.64
N PHE A 313 -9.54 -6.34 -3.32
CA PHE A 313 -10.96 -5.98 -3.21
C PHE A 313 -11.58 -6.53 -1.93
N MET A 314 -12.12 -5.65 -1.09
CA MET A 314 -12.59 -5.97 0.26
C MET A 314 -14.12 -6.01 0.40
N GLY A 315 -14.85 -6.10 -0.72
CA GLY A 315 -16.31 -6.06 -0.72
C GLY A 315 -16.88 -4.64 -0.74
N GLU A 316 -18.06 -4.48 -0.12
CA GLU A 316 -18.78 -3.21 -0.04
C GLU A 316 -18.96 -2.78 1.42
N THR A 317 -18.84 -1.48 1.69
CA THR A 317 -18.99 -0.92 3.03
C THR A 317 -19.56 0.49 2.99
N ASP A 318 -20.23 0.89 4.06
CA ASP A 318 -20.63 2.28 4.32
C ASP A 318 -19.83 2.93 5.47
N ARG A 319 -18.94 2.17 6.14
CA ARG A 319 -18.06 2.70 7.19
C ARG A 319 -16.77 1.90 7.37
N ILE A 320 -15.65 2.62 7.41
CA ILE A 320 -14.33 2.09 7.74
C ILE A 320 -13.71 2.95 8.82
N ASP A 321 -13.26 2.33 9.91
CA ASP A 321 -12.45 2.98 10.93
C ASP A 321 -11.00 2.55 10.77
N ILE A 322 -10.07 3.50 10.81
CA ILE A 322 -8.64 3.27 10.56
C ILE A 322 -7.85 3.92 11.70
N VAL A 323 -6.90 3.18 12.27
CA VAL A 323 -6.01 3.69 13.31
C VAL A 323 -4.57 3.55 12.83
N SER A 324 -3.82 4.65 12.87
CA SER A 324 -2.38 4.64 12.62
C SER A 324 -1.65 4.18 13.88
N VAL A 325 -0.74 3.23 13.70
CA VAL A 325 0.01 2.62 14.78
C VAL A 325 1.50 2.87 14.52
N PRO A 326 2.21 3.57 15.41
CA PRO A 326 3.64 3.81 15.24
C PRO A 326 4.44 2.54 15.54
N ASP A 327 5.68 2.51 15.05
CA ASP A 327 6.70 1.56 15.47
C ASP A 327 6.30 0.07 15.34
N VAL A 328 5.62 -0.28 14.24
CA VAL A 328 4.98 -1.59 14.08
C VAL A 328 5.94 -2.64 13.54
N ILE A 329 6.78 -2.30 12.57
CA ILE A 329 7.61 -3.29 11.89
C ILE A 329 8.98 -2.77 11.47
N ASP A 330 10.00 -3.60 11.66
CA ASP A 330 11.36 -3.32 11.23
C ASP A 330 11.58 -3.87 9.81
N VAL A 331 12.02 -3.00 8.89
CA VAL A 331 12.26 -3.30 7.47
C VAL A 331 13.69 -2.97 7.09
N ILE A 332 14.30 -3.80 6.23
CA ILE A 332 15.59 -3.53 5.61
C ILE A 332 15.35 -2.69 4.36
N ALA A 333 15.58 -1.39 4.47
CA ALA A 333 15.43 -0.44 3.38
C ALA A 333 16.37 0.79 3.60
N PRO A 334 16.70 1.54 2.53
CA PRO A 334 17.51 2.76 2.64
C PRO A 334 16.86 3.80 3.55
N GLU A 335 17.66 4.65 4.22
CA GLU A 335 17.17 5.70 5.15
C GLU A 335 16.21 6.71 4.51
N SER A 336 16.29 6.89 3.18
CA SER A 336 15.39 7.78 2.44
C SER A 336 15.05 7.20 1.08
N ALA A 337 13.82 7.43 0.61
CA ALA A 337 13.42 7.04 -0.73
C ALA A 337 13.97 8.03 -1.78
N HIS A 338 14.75 7.52 -2.73
CA HIS A 338 15.21 8.32 -3.88
C HIS A 338 14.29 8.11 -5.07
N PHE A 339 13.32 9.01 -5.26
CA PHE A 339 12.56 9.06 -6.51
C PHE A 339 13.37 9.85 -7.53
N SER A 340 14.16 9.15 -8.35
CA SER A 340 14.88 9.75 -9.50
C SER A 340 14.00 9.95 -10.72
#